data_AF-A0A5M4AUF9-F1
#
_entry.id   AF-A0A5M4AUF9-F1
#
_cell.length_a   1.000
_cell.length_b   1.000
_cell.length_c   1.000
_cell.angle_alpha   90.00
_cell.angle_beta   90.00
_cell.angle_gamma   90.00
#
_symmetry.space_group_name_H-M   'P 1'
#
loop_
_entity.id
_entity.type
_entity.pdbx_description
1 polymer ?
#
loop_
_entity_poly.entity_id
_entity_poly.type
_entity_poly.pdbx_seq_one_letter_code
_entity_poly.pdbx_strand_id
1 'polypeptide(L)'
;MKEKNQHTNDHRSSLFKLLSGFFRSKFNVWTIVTSILVLVGIYGYFLSFRDIQVFPSQHNFAVGFYDDRANGGHSEIVQHSVSDSIIALDFQLKKGFLSPYVGISIGPTRDSIINLTHYNQIRLTASAKGIKNINFSLYTRNPYFRKKGNSNDLNFYTLVEISPEEKQYAIDVNQMNVPDWWRSLNHISPQEKIKPDLKHVYNFNMGNAYVPLLNTTCSLHIYSISIVRDNSRLAIMLIISWLTFFILLVIIYHLRAWLQQKQVSITISYRSVEVEEEKQPAEDFIGYINRNFQEHELSLEQVSEHTGVTPRRIAQFIQETYDCNFKTYINRIRINESKRLLRETDLPIGEIAFKVGFGNQSHFNRVFKNQTQQSPSQYRESVR
;
A
#
# COMPACT_ATOMS: atom_id res chain seq x y z
N MET A 1 -38.35 19.33 -6.57
CA MET A 1 -36.96 19.61 -6.14
C MET A 1 -36.53 18.86 -4.85
N LYS A 2 -37.44 18.20 -4.11
CA LYS A 2 -37.09 17.43 -2.89
C LYS A 2 -36.71 15.95 -3.13
N GLU A 3 -37.15 15.32 -4.22
CA GLU A 3 -36.87 13.89 -4.48
C GLU A 3 -35.45 13.58 -4.96
N LYS A 4 -34.75 14.55 -5.58
CA LYS A 4 -33.39 14.33 -6.11
C LYS A 4 -32.30 14.29 -5.02
N ASN A 5 -32.61 14.76 -3.81
CA ASN A 5 -31.69 14.78 -2.66
C ASN A 5 -31.80 13.55 -1.75
N GLN A 6 -32.85 12.73 -1.91
CA GLN A 6 -33.05 11.54 -1.09
C GLN A 6 -32.26 10.34 -1.63
N HIS A 7 -32.11 10.24 -2.95
CA HIS A 7 -31.35 9.19 -3.62
C HIS A 7 -29.82 9.31 -3.47
N THR A 8 -29.28 10.53 -3.32
CA THR A 8 -27.84 10.76 -3.12
C THR A 8 -27.39 10.53 -1.68
N ASN A 9 -28.29 10.73 -0.70
CA ASN A 9 -28.01 10.47 0.71
C ASN A 9 -27.98 8.97 1.03
N ASP A 10 -28.79 8.17 0.35
CA ASP A 10 -28.88 6.72 0.61
C ASP A 10 -27.64 5.95 0.10
N HIS A 11 -27.08 6.36 -1.04
CA HIS A 11 -25.80 5.81 -1.54
C HIS A 11 -24.58 6.18 -0.67
N ARG A 12 -24.53 7.40 -0.12
CA ARG A 12 -23.48 7.78 0.84
C ARG A 12 -23.60 6.97 2.14
N SER A 13 -24.82 6.76 2.63
CA SER A 13 -25.13 5.93 3.79
C SER A 13 -24.68 4.48 3.62
N SER A 14 -24.89 3.87 2.45
CA SER A 14 -24.51 2.47 2.21
C SER A 14 -22.98 2.28 2.08
N LEU A 15 -22.28 3.18 1.38
CA LEU A 15 -20.82 3.17 1.27
C LEU A 15 -20.13 3.35 2.63
N PHE A 16 -20.64 4.26 3.47
CA PHE A 16 -20.10 4.48 4.81
C PHE A 16 -20.29 3.25 5.71
N LYS A 17 -21.46 2.59 5.64
CA LYS A 17 -21.71 1.34 6.37
C LYS A 17 -20.81 0.20 5.89
N LEU A 18 -20.61 0.06 4.58
CA LEU A 18 -19.71 -0.95 3.98
C LEU A 18 -18.27 -0.80 4.47
N LEU A 19 -17.74 0.43 4.46
CA LEU A 19 -16.38 0.71 4.90
C LEU A 19 -16.21 0.63 6.42
N SER A 20 -17.26 0.88 7.21
CA SER A 20 -17.18 0.86 8.67
C SER A 20 -16.78 -0.52 9.25
N GLY A 21 -17.27 -1.61 8.67
CA GLY A 21 -16.88 -2.97 9.08
C GLY A 21 -15.44 -3.29 8.72
N PHE A 22 -14.99 -2.83 7.56
CA PHE A 22 -13.63 -3.01 7.07
C PHE A 22 -12.58 -2.35 7.99
N PHE A 23 -12.83 -1.11 8.44
CA PHE A 23 -11.92 -0.37 9.32
C PHE A 23 -11.96 -0.83 10.80
N ARG A 24 -12.91 -1.67 11.22
CA ARG A 24 -12.90 -2.28 12.56
C ARG A 24 -11.83 -3.36 12.71
N SER A 25 -11.40 -3.97 11.60
CA SER A 25 -10.31 -4.95 11.62
C SER A 25 -8.98 -4.25 11.89
N LYS A 26 -8.41 -4.48 13.09
CA LYS A 26 -7.06 -3.98 13.45
C LYS A 26 -6.02 -4.39 12.40
N PHE A 27 -6.14 -5.59 11.83
CA PHE A 27 -5.26 -6.08 10.78
C PHE A 27 -5.31 -5.21 9.51
N ASN A 28 -6.51 -4.85 9.04
CA ASN A 28 -6.67 -4.01 7.85
C ASN A 28 -6.10 -2.60 8.09
N VAL A 29 -6.37 -2.03 9.26
CA VAL A 29 -5.84 -0.71 9.64
C VAL A 29 -4.32 -0.72 9.67
N TRP A 30 -3.71 -1.69 10.36
CA TRP A 30 -2.25 -1.82 10.40
C TRP A 30 -1.65 -2.02 9.02
N THR A 31 -2.27 -2.83 8.16
CA THR A 31 -1.79 -3.05 6.78
C THR A 31 -1.82 -1.76 5.95
N ILE A 32 -2.86 -0.94 6.11
CA ILE A 32 -2.94 0.36 5.44
C ILE A 32 -1.86 1.31 5.97
N VAL A 33 -1.70 1.41 7.28
CA VAL A 33 -0.69 2.29 7.90
C VAL A 33 0.71 1.89 7.49
N THR A 34 1.06 0.60 7.54
CA THR A 34 2.40 0.13 7.15
C THR A 34 2.66 0.36 5.66
N SER A 35 1.69 0.10 4.78
CA SER A 35 1.85 0.37 3.35
C SER A 35 2.07 1.86 3.06
N ILE A 36 1.34 2.77 3.73
CA ILE A 36 1.57 4.21 3.62
C ILE A 36 2.98 4.57 4.09
N LEU A 37 3.42 4.06 5.24
CA LEU A 37 4.77 4.33 5.77
C LEU A 37 5.86 3.88 4.81
N VAL A 38 5.72 2.72 4.17
CA VAL A 38 6.64 2.24 3.13
C VAL A 38 6.68 3.20 1.95
N LEU A 39 5.52 3.64 1.44
CA LEU A 39 5.46 4.58 0.31
C LEU A 39 6.06 5.94 0.65
N VAL A 40 5.81 6.45 1.86
CA VAL A 40 6.44 7.68 2.37
C VAL A 40 7.95 7.50 2.48
N GLY A 41 8.43 6.35 2.95
CA GLY A 41 9.86 6.02 2.98
C GLY A 41 10.50 6.01 1.60
N ILE A 42 9.84 5.39 0.61
CA ILE A 42 10.29 5.37 -0.78
C ILE A 42 10.35 6.80 -1.35
N TYR A 43 9.29 7.59 -1.17
CA TYR A 43 9.25 8.96 -1.66
C TYR A 43 10.30 9.84 -0.96
N GLY A 44 10.45 9.70 0.36
CA GLY A 44 11.45 10.39 1.18
C GLY A 44 12.89 10.07 0.76
N TYR A 45 13.18 8.80 0.40
CA TYR A 45 14.48 8.43 -0.17
C TYR A 45 14.79 9.24 -1.44
N PHE A 46 13.84 9.38 -2.36
CA PHE A 46 14.04 10.14 -3.58
C PHE A 46 14.04 11.66 -3.40
N LEU A 47 13.46 12.17 -2.31
CA LEU A 47 13.58 13.58 -1.90
C LEU A 47 14.94 13.90 -1.25
N SER A 48 15.68 12.90 -0.79
CA SER A 48 16.98 13.12 -0.14
C SER A 48 18.08 13.60 -1.11
N PHE A 49 17.90 13.37 -2.41
CA PHE A 49 18.82 13.83 -3.45
C PHE A 49 18.65 15.34 -3.66
N ARG A 50 19.69 16.11 -3.33
CA ARG A 50 19.70 17.57 -3.50
C ARG A 50 19.99 17.96 -4.94
N ASP A 51 19.36 19.02 -5.41
CA ASP A 51 19.64 19.61 -6.71
C ASP A 51 21.10 20.04 -6.83
N ILE A 52 21.70 19.85 -8.01
CA ILE A 52 23.06 20.30 -8.30
C ILE A 52 22.96 21.60 -9.08
N GLN A 53 23.44 22.69 -8.47
CA GLN A 53 23.54 23.98 -9.15
C GLN A 53 24.79 24.00 -10.04
N VAL A 54 24.60 24.10 -11.35
CA VAL A 54 25.66 24.17 -12.36
C VAL A 54 26.06 25.61 -12.63
N PHE A 55 25.08 26.50 -12.79
CA PHE A 55 25.30 27.94 -12.94
C PHE A 55 24.14 28.72 -12.30
N PRO A 56 24.38 29.78 -11.52
CA PRO A 56 25.69 30.24 -11.03
C PRO A 56 26.30 29.24 -10.04
N SER A 57 27.62 29.04 -10.10
CA SER A 57 28.35 28.10 -9.25
C SER A 57 29.69 28.69 -8.86
N GLN A 58 30.09 28.52 -7.60
CA GLN A 58 31.30 29.18 -7.11
C GLN A 58 32.57 28.61 -7.74
N HIS A 59 32.77 27.28 -7.83
CA HIS A 59 34.04 26.73 -8.35
C HIS A 59 33.96 25.31 -8.99
N ASN A 60 32.78 24.72 -9.15
CA ASN A 60 32.67 23.31 -9.56
C ASN A 60 32.60 23.11 -11.07
N PHE A 61 32.15 24.12 -11.81
CA PHE A 61 31.95 24.03 -13.25
C PHE A 61 32.71 25.14 -13.98
N ALA A 62 33.42 24.75 -15.04
CA ALA A 62 34.08 25.65 -15.97
C ALA A 62 33.15 25.91 -17.16
N VAL A 63 33.11 27.16 -17.61
CA VAL A 63 32.41 27.58 -18.82
C VAL A 63 33.46 27.82 -19.91
N GLY A 64 33.30 27.14 -21.04
CA GLY A 64 34.07 27.36 -22.25
C GLY A 64 33.17 27.79 -23.40
N PHE A 65 33.77 28.40 -24.42
CA PHE A 65 33.08 28.79 -25.64
C PHE A 65 33.76 28.13 -26.82
N TYR A 66 32.97 27.71 -27.81
CA TYR A 66 33.49 27.01 -28.98
C TYR A 66 32.76 27.44 -30.25
N ASP A 67 33.43 27.25 -31.39
CA ASP A 67 32.91 27.57 -32.71
C ASP A 67 33.45 26.60 -33.77
N ASP A 68 32.95 26.73 -34.99
CA ASP A 68 33.28 25.88 -36.13
C ASP A 68 34.67 26.12 -36.74
N ARG A 69 35.46 27.09 -36.27
CA ARG A 69 36.77 27.41 -36.86
C ARG A 69 37.75 26.26 -36.73
N ALA A 70 37.66 25.48 -35.64
CA ALA A 70 38.44 24.25 -35.46
C ALA A 70 38.17 23.20 -36.56
N ASN A 71 37.05 23.30 -37.27
CA ASN A 71 36.66 22.41 -38.37
C ASN A 71 36.71 23.11 -39.74
N GLY A 72 37.41 24.23 -39.86
CA GLY A 72 37.52 25.00 -41.11
C GLY A 72 36.32 25.91 -41.40
N GLY A 73 35.48 26.17 -40.41
CA GLY A 73 34.42 27.17 -40.48
C GLY A 73 34.93 28.60 -40.34
N HIS A 74 34.02 29.55 -40.54
CA HIS A 74 34.30 30.99 -40.48
C HIS A 74 33.41 31.71 -39.47
N SER A 75 32.63 30.98 -38.67
CA SER A 75 31.79 31.59 -37.65
C SER A 75 32.64 32.26 -36.58
N GLU A 76 32.06 33.23 -35.89
CA GLU A 76 32.79 34.11 -35.00
C GLU A 76 32.00 34.36 -33.73
N ILE A 77 32.68 34.22 -32.58
CA ILE A 77 32.22 34.73 -31.30
C ILE A 77 32.55 36.22 -31.27
N VAL A 78 31.53 37.06 -31.34
CA VAL A 78 31.67 38.53 -31.34
C VAL A 78 32.01 39.03 -29.94
N GLN A 79 31.28 38.54 -28.94
CA GLN A 79 31.49 38.89 -27.54
C GLN A 79 31.06 37.73 -26.65
N HIS A 80 31.74 37.53 -25.53
CA HIS A 80 31.27 36.62 -24.49
C HIS A 80 31.66 37.15 -23.11
N SER A 81 30.89 36.77 -22.09
CA SER A 81 31.23 37.04 -20.70
C SER A 81 30.63 35.98 -19.77
N VAL A 82 31.30 35.75 -18.65
CA VAL A 82 30.82 34.90 -17.56
C VAL A 82 30.85 35.76 -16.30
N SER A 83 29.69 36.00 -15.72
CA SER A 83 29.52 36.73 -14.46
C SER A 83 28.82 35.84 -13.43
N ASP A 84 28.59 36.36 -12.23
CA ASP A 84 27.90 35.64 -11.16
C ASP A 84 26.40 35.42 -11.43
N SER A 85 25.82 36.07 -12.44
CA SER A 85 24.37 36.01 -12.74
C SER A 85 24.05 35.62 -14.18
N ILE A 86 24.97 35.83 -15.11
CA ILE A 86 24.74 35.56 -16.54
C ILE A 86 26.00 35.03 -17.23
N ILE A 87 25.81 34.00 -18.06
CA ILE A 87 26.73 33.64 -19.15
C ILE A 87 26.15 34.23 -20.43
N ALA A 88 26.85 35.18 -21.02
CA ALA A 88 26.44 35.83 -22.26
C ALA A 88 27.35 35.43 -23.41
N LEU A 89 26.75 35.13 -24.57
CA LEU A 89 27.44 34.78 -25.80
C LEU A 89 26.75 35.46 -26.98
N ASP A 90 27.48 36.36 -27.64
CA ASP A 90 27.09 36.98 -28.90
C ASP A 90 27.97 36.45 -30.02
N PHE A 91 27.35 36.05 -31.13
CA PHE A 91 28.05 35.39 -32.22
C PHE A 91 27.41 35.61 -33.57
N GLN A 92 28.18 35.35 -34.63
CA GLN A 92 27.73 35.38 -36.01
C GLN A 92 28.12 34.09 -36.70
N LEU A 93 27.14 33.48 -37.38
CA LEU A 93 27.39 32.31 -38.21
C LEU A 93 27.74 32.76 -39.62
N LYS A 94 28.84 32.25 -40.15
CA LYS A 94 29.32 32.60 -41.48
C LYS A 94 29.44 31.36 -42.35
N LYS A 95 29.40 31.57 -43.67
CA LYS A 95 29.58 30.49 -44.64
C LYS A 95 31.05 30.02 -44.60
N GLY A 96 31.27 28.71 -44.46
CA GLY A 96 32.61 28.10 -44.44
C GLY A 96 32.54 26.63 -44.10
N PHE A 97 31.72 26.27 -43.12
CA PHE A 97 31.43 24.89 -42.75
C PHE A 97 30.04 24.47 -43.25
N LEU A 98 29.80 23.17 -43.46
CA LEU A 98 28.52 22.65 -43.96
C LEU A 98 27.36 22.94 -43.00
N SER A 99 27.64 22.94 -41.69
CA SER A 99 26.67 23.27 -40.64
C SER A 99 27.33 24.17 -39.61
N PRO A 100 27.44 25.48 -39.89
CA PRO A 100 28.12 26.43 -39.03
C PRO A 100 27.59 26.38 -37.60
N TYR A 101 28.50 26.41 -36.63
CA TYR A 101 28.12 26.29 -35.22
C TYR A 101 28.93 27.18 -34.29
N VAL A 102 28.27 27.66 -33.24
CA VAL A 102 28.86 28.36 -32.09
C VAL A 102 28.09 27.94 -30.84
N GLY A 103 28.78 27.80 -29.72
CA GLY A 103 28.13 27.41 -28.48
C GLY A 103 28.96 27.59 -27.21
N ILE A 104 28.34 27.19 -26.11
CA ILE A 104 28.83 27.22 -24.75
C ILE A 104 29.01 25.76 -24.30
N SER A 105 30.18 25.43 -23.76
CA SER A 105 30.44 24.17 -23.11
C SER A 105 30.54 24.39 -21.61
N ILE A 106 29.88 23.56 -20.81
CA ILE A 106 29.95 23.60 -19.36
C ILE A 106 30.27 22.21 -18.85
N GLY A 107 31.41 22.09 -18.19
CA GLY A 107 31.91 20.84 -17.61
C GLY A 107 32.50 21.07 -16.23
N PRO A 108 32.81 20.02 -15.46
CA PRO A 108 33.44 20.19 -14.17
C PRO A 108 34.87 20.76 -14.32
N THR A 109 35.30 21.58 -13.36
CA THR A 109 36.62 22.26 -13.39
C THR A 109 37.81 21.30 -13.27
N ARG A 110 37.59 20.11 -12.70
CA ARG A 110 38.58 19.03 -12.62
C ARG A 110 38.16 17.94 -13.62
N ASP A 111 39.12 17.19 -14.17
CA ASP A 111 38.92 15.97 -14.99
C ASP A 111 38.13 14.90 -14.21
N SER A 112 36.87 15.20 -13.97
CA SER A 112 35.94 14.49 -13.13
C SER A 112 34.66 14.29 -13.92
N ILE A 113 33.87 13.32 -13.49
CA ILE A 113 32.63 12.95 -14.13
C ILE A 113 31.46 13.45 -13.30
N ILE A 114 30.41 13.89 -13.98
CA ILE A 114 29.14 14.25 -13.38
C ILE A 114 28.28 12.99 -13.33
N ASN A 115 27.86 12.60 -12.13
CA ASN A 115 26.96 11.47 -11.96
C ASN A 115 25.50 11.95 -11.91
N LEU A 116 24.80 11.76 -13.03
CA LEU A 116 23.40 12.09 -13.24
C LEU A 116 22.44 10.94 -12.95
N THR A 117 22.90 9.79 -12.44
CA THR A 117 22.07 8.56 -12.29
C THR A 117 20.80 8.78 -11.45
N HIS A 118 20.85 9.69 -10.47
CA HIS A 118 19.73 10.01 -9.60
C HIS A 118 18.87 11.17 -10.12
N TYR A 119 19.20 11.76 -11.26
CA TYR A 119 18.53 12.93 -11.81
C TYR A 119 17.87 12.56 -13.13
N ASN A 120 16.82 13.29 -13.49
CA ASN A 120 16.04 13.03 -14.69
C ASN A 120 15.75 14.30 -15.49
N GLN A 121 16.14 15.47 -14.98
CA GLN A 121 15.82 16.74 -15.61
C GLN A 121 16.94 17.76 -15.43
N ILE A 122 17.17 18.57 -16.46
CA ILE A 122 17.99 19.77 -16.40
C ILE A 122 17.05 20.97 -16.51
N ARG A 123 17.10 21.86 -15.52
CA ARG A 123 16.39 23.15 -15.55
C ARG A 123 17.35 24.20 -16.07
N LEU A 124 17.03 24.77 -17.22
CA LEU A 124 17.81 25.80 -17.90
C LEU A 124 16.97 27.09 -17.92
N THR A 125 17.46 28.17 -17.34
CA THR A 125 16.89 29.51 -17.54
C THR A 125 17.75 30.26 -18.54
N ALA A 126 17.18 30.60 -19.69
CA ALA A 126 17.92 31.19 -20.80
C ALA A 126 17.03 32.08 -21.68
N SER A 127 17.66 32.90 -22.51
CA SER A 127 17.03 33.67 -23.58
C SER A 127 17.95 33.72 -24.79
N ALA A 128 17.40 33.76 -26.00
CA ALA A 128 18.19 33.95 -27.21
C ALA A 128 17.51 34.84 -28.24
N LYS A 129 18.30 35.72 -28.88
CA LYS A 129 17.83 36.55 -30.00
C LYS A 129 18.53 36.14 -31.29
N GLY A 130 17.79 36.15 -32.40
CA GLY A 130 18.30 35.71 -33.71
C GLY A 130 18.27 34.20 -33.92
N ILE A 131 17.93 33.41 -32.88
CA ILE A 131 17.88 31.94 -32.94
C ILE A 131 16.60 31.45 -32.28
N LYS A 132 15.90 30.55 -32.98
CA LYS A 132 14.66 29.95 -32.49
C LYS A 132 14.89 28.65 -31.71
N ASN A 133 15.92 27.88 -32.07
CA ASN A 133 16.20 26.58 -31.46
C ASN A 133 17.67 26.49 -31.06
N ILE A 134 17.91 26.09 -29.82
CA ILE A 134 19.23 25.67 -29.37
C ILE A 134 19.32 24.15 -29.33
N ASN A 135 20.50 23.64 -29.62
CA ASN A 135 20.83 22.26 -29.41
C ASN A 135 21.45 22.13 -28.02
N PHE A 136 20.81 21.35 -27.13
CA PHE A 136 21.38 20.98 -25.84
C PHE A 136 21.95 19.56 -25.95
N SER A 137 23.24 19.43 -25.72
CA SER A 137 24.02 18.21 -25.91
C SER A 137 24.66 17.75 -24.61
N LEU A 138 24.68 16.45 -24.39
CA LEU A 138 25.24 15.75 -23.25
C LEU A 138 26.33 14.80 -23.76
N TYR A 139 27.55 15.02 -23.32
CA TYR A 139 28.68 14.16 -23.66
C TYR A 139 28.85 13.12 -22.57
N THR A 140 28.62 11.87 -22.95
CA THR A 140 28.71 10.74 -22.04
C THR A 140 29.65 9.69 -22.58
N ARG A 141 30.18 8.86 -21.67
CA ARG A 141 30.95 7.70 -22.08
C ARG A 141 30.13 6.82 -23.02
N ASN A 142 30.75 6.46 -24.14
CA ASN A 142 30.10 5.58 -25.10
C ASN A 142 30.02 4.14 -24.56
N PRO A 143 28.80 3.58 -24.43
CA PRO A 143 28.62 2.25 -23.86
C PRO A 143 29.06 1.12 -24.82
N TYR A 144 29.14 1.38 -26.13
CA TYR A 144 29.48 0.38 -27.15
C TYR A 144 31.00 0.23 -27.36
N PHE A 145 31.76 1.33 -27.27
CA PHE A 145 33.20 1.32 -27.53
C PHE A 145 34.01 1.57 -26.25
N ARG A 146 34.49 0.49 -25.62
CA ARG A 146 35.20 0.52 -24.32
C ARG A 146 36.67 0.99 -24.38
N LYS A 147 37.30 1.15 -25.56
CA LYS A 147 38.72 1.55 -25.64
C LYS A 147 38.90 3.06 -25.39
N LYS A 148 39.68 3.38 -24.35
CA LYS A 148 40.05 4.74 -23.92
C LYS A 148 40.92 5.43 -24.98
N GLY A 149 40.66 6.70 -25.27
CA GLY A 149 41.67 7.59 -25.88
C GLY A 149 41.52 8.00 -27.35
N ASN A 150 40.43 7.64 -28.04
CA ASN A 150 40.06 8.27 -29.32
C ASN A 150 38.60 8.73 -29.24
N SER A 151 38.26 9.80 -29.95
CA SER A 151 36.99 10.52 -30.16
C SER A 151 35.69 9.70 -30.21
N ASN A 152 35.44 8.87 -29.21
CA ASN A 152 34.37 7.88 -29.16
C ASN A 152 33.25 8.26 -28.21
N ASP A 153 33.35 9.36 -27.46
CA ASP A 153 32.28 9.79 -26.54
C ASP A 153 31.01 10.12 -27.31
N LEU A 154 29.87 9.68 -26.76
CA LEU A 154 28.59 9.75 -27.43
C LEU A 154 27.89 11.05 -27.05
N ASN A 155 27.60 11.87 -28.04
CA ASN A 155 26.82 13.09 -27.89
C ASN A 155 25.33 12.75 -27.97
N PHE A 156 24.62 12.93 -26.86
CA PHE A 156 23.16 12.87 -26.81
C PHE A 156 22.61 14.27 -26.85
N TYR A 157 21.62 14.54 -27.68
CA TYR A 157 21.12 15.88 -27.88
C TYR A 157 19.61 15.98 -27.81
N THR A 158 19.14 17.18 -27.53
CA THR A 158 17.74 17.55 -27.65
C THR A 158 17.62 18.99 -28.17
N LEU A 159 16.56 19.25 -28.91
CA LEU A 159 16.26 20.58 -29.41
C LEU A 159 15.38 21.31 -28.40
N VAL A 160 15.78 22.53 -28.06
CA VAL A 160 15.02 23.40 -27.16
C VAL A 160 14.61 24.65 -27.94
N GLU A 161 13.31 24.84 -28.11
CA GLU A 161 12.75 26.05 -28.70
C GLU A 161 12.86 27.19 -27.68
N ILE A 162 13.78 28.12 -27.95
CA ILE A 162 14.18 29.19 -27.02
C ILE A 162 13.47 30.50 -27.35
N SER A 163 13.18 31.28 -26.32
CA SER A 163 12.46 32.54 -26.40
C SER A 163 13.45 33.71 -26.40
N PRO A 164 13.08 34.85 -27.04
CA PRO A 164 13.82 36.10 -26.89
C PRO A 164 13.84 36.67 -25.48
N GLU A 165 12.88 36.26 -24.65
CA GLU A 165 12.74 36.64 -23.25
C GLU A 165 13.30 35.56 -22.34
N GLU A 166 13.66 35.93 -21.11
CA GLU A 166 14.10 34.99 -20.09
C GLU A 166 12.97 34.01 -19.75
N LYS A 167 13.20 32.72 -20.02
CA LYS A 167 12.29 31.64 -19.66
C LYS A 167 13.04 30.44 -19.13
N GLN A 168 12.32 29.66 -18.32
CA GLN A 168 12.81 28.40 -17.80
C GLN A 168 12.36 27.24 -18.70
N TYR A 169 13.31 26.35 -18.99
CA TYR A 169 13.17 25.17 -19.82
C TYR A 169 13.47 23.92 -19.01
N ALA A 170 12.65 22.90 -19.22
CA ALA A 170 12.76 21.60 -18.57
C ALA A 170 13.20 20.55 -19.59
N ILE A 171 14.44 20.08 -19.46
CA ILE A 171 15.06 19.13 -20.39
C ILE A 171 15.11 17.74 -19.74
N ASP A 172 14.37 16.76 -20.27
CA ASP A 172 14.40 15.36 -19.79
C ASP A 172 15.65 14.65 -20.34
N VAL A 173 16.60 14.31 -19.46
CA VAL A 173 17.86 13.67 -19.86
C VAL A 173 17.66 12.26 -20.41
N ASN A 174 16.53 11.61 -20.12
CA ASN A 174 16.24 10.26 -20.59
C ASN A 174 15.63 10.25 -22.01
N GLN A 175 15.24 11.41 -22.54
CA GLN A 175 14.62 11.56 -23.85
C GLN A 175 15.57 12.14 -24.90
N MET A 176 16.86 12.24 -24.59
CA MET A 176 17.86 12.74 -25.53
C MET A 176 18.15 11.73 -26.64
N ASN A 177 18.38 12.24 -27.85
CA ASN A 177 18.60 11.47 -29.05
C ASN A 177 20.08 11.39 -29.40
N VAL A 178 20.47 10.37 -30.16
CA VAL A 178 21.79 10.28 -30.77
C VAL A 178 21.69 10.79 -32.21
N PRO A 179 22.66 11.58 -32.71
CA PRO A 179 22.63 12.08 -34.08
C PRO A 179 22.54 10.97 -35.13
N ASP A 180 21.73 11.19 -36.16
CA ASP A 180 21.51 10.21 -37.23
C ASP A 180 22.79 9.87 -37.97
N TRP A 181 23.65 10.85 -38.22
CA TRP A 181 24.96 10.62 -38.87
C TRP A 181 25.81 9.64 -38.06
N TRP A 182 25.76 9.71 -36.73
CA TRP A 182 26.52 8.82 -35.86
C TRP A 182 25.96 7.40 -35.91
N ARG A 183 24.63 7.26 -35.94
CA ARG A 183 23.96 5.97 -36.13
C ARG A 183 24.35 5.33 -37.46
N SER A 184 24.32 6.10 -38.55
CA SER A 184 24.71 5.64 -39.89
C SER A 184 26.18 5.21 -39.93
N LEU A 185 27.08 6.01 -39.34
CA LEU A 185 28.51 5.70 -39.29
C LEU A 185 28.80 4.40 -38.52
N ASN A 186 28.01 4.09 -37.49
CA ASN A 186 28.20 2.93 -36.62
C ASN A 186 27.28 1.75 -36.97
N HIS A 187 26.56 1.81 -38.10
CA HIS A 187 25.64 0.76 -38.56
C HIS A 187 24.57 0.35 -37.53
N ILE A 188 24.11 1.30 -36.71
CA ILE A 188 23.06 1.04 -35.70
C ILE A 188 21.68 1.30 -36.30
N SER A 189 20.75 0.38 -36.05
CA SER A 189 19.37 0.50 -36.52
C SER A 189 18.70 1.76 -35.95
N PRO A 190 17.91 2.51 -36.75
CA PRO A 190 17.12 3.65 -36.26
C PRO A 190 16.15 3.28 -35.13
N GLN A 191 15.71 2.02 -35.07
CA GLN A 191 14.77 1.53 -34.06
C GLN A 191 15.45 1.23 -32.71
N GLU A 192 16.78 1.11 -32.68
CA GLU A 192 17.51 0.84 -31.45
C GLU A 192 17.52 2.09 -30.55
N LYS A 193 16.94 1.95 -29.35
CA LYS A 193 16.92 3.02 -28.34
C LYS A 193 18.23 3.00 -27.55
N ILE A 194 19.11 3.92 -27.90
CA ILE A 194 20.35 4.17 -27.17
C ILE A 194 20.03 5.15 -26.03
N LYS A 195 20.46 4.83 -24.81
CA LYS A 195 20.31 5.70 -23.64
C LYS A 195 21.67 6.29 -23.23
N PRO A 196 21.71 7.52 -22.70
CA PRO A 196 22.93 8.12 -22.19
C PRO A 196 23.48 7.36 -20.97
N ASP A 197 24.80 7.27 -20.88
CA ASP A 197 25.47 6.81 -19.65
C ASP A 197 25.49 7.95 -18.64
N LEU A 198 24.42 8.02 -17.84
CA LEU A 198 24.24 9.05 -16.81
C LEU A 198 25.25 8.93 -15.66
N LYS A 199 26.04 7.85 -15.55
CA LYS A 199 27.07 7.73 -14.53
C LYS A 199 28.36 8.47 -14.91
N HIS A 200 28.64 8.55 -16.21
CA HIS A 200 29.89 9.11 -16.75
C HIS A 200 29.59 10.25 -17.73
N VAL A 201 29.05 11.35 -17.21
CA VAL A 201 28.85 12.58 -17.99
C VAL A 201 30.07 13.47 -17.87
N TYR A 202 30.61 13.93 -18.99
CA TYR A 202 31.80 14.78 -19.02
C TYR A 202 31.44 16.26 -19.03
N ASN A 203 30.54 16.67 -19.92
CA ASN A 203 30.14 18.06 -20.08
C ASN A 203 28.79 18.18 -20.80
N PHE A 204 28.23 19.38 -20.73
CA PHE A 204 27.04 19.79 -21.46
C PHE A 204 27.44 20.86 -22.48
N ASN A 205 26.88 20.79 -23.67
CA ASN A 205 27.09 21.77 -24.72
C ASN A 205 25.75 22.39 -25.12
N MET A 206 25.75 23.68 -25.39
CA MET A 206 24.58 24.43 -25.82
C MET A 206 24.99 25.33 -26.98
N GLY A 207 24.38 25.16 -28.14
CA GLY A 207 24.70 25.99 -29.31
C GLY A 207 23.51 26.12 -30.25
N ASN A 208 23.73 26.72 -31.41
CA ASN A 208 22.70 26.77 -32.44
C ASN A 208 22.36 25.35 -32.94
N ALA A 209 21.07 25.04 -33.05
CA ALA A 209 20.60 23.77 -33.60
C ALA A 209 20.59 23.74 -35.13
N TYR A 210 20.16 24.85 -35.72
CA TYR A 210 20.10 25.05 -37.16
C TYR A 210 20.96 26.26 -37.51
N VAL A 211 21.19 26.45 -38.80
CA VAL A 211 21.83 27.66 -39.32
C VAL A 211 20.75 28.74 -39.44
N PRO A 212 20.65 29.72 -38.53
CA PRO A 212 19.84 30.92 -38.72
C PRO A 212 20.36 31.75 -39.91
N LEU A 213 19.86 32.98 -40.03
CA LEU A 213 20.35 33.95 -40.99
C LEU A 213 21.86 34.18 -40.84
N LEU A 214 22.62 33.84 -41.89
CA LEU A 214 24.07 34.05 -41.92
C LEU A 214 24.42 35.53 -41.79
N ASN A 215 25.56 35.82 -41.17
CA ASN A 215 26.09 37.17 -40.91
C ASN A 215 25.15 38.07 -40.09
N THR A 216 24.20 37.48 -39.34
CA THR A 216 23.40 38.22 -38.37
C THR A 216 23.89 37.92 -36.95
N THR A 217 23.98 38.96 -36.12
CA THR A 217 24.38 38.81 -34.72
C THR A 217 23.27 38.11 -33.95
N CYS A 218 23.61 36.94 -33.41
CA CYS A 218 22.78 36.16 -32.52
C CYS A 218 23.29 36.30 -31.10
N SER A 219 22.39 36.26 -30.11
CA SER A 219 22.74 36.28 -28.69
C SER A 219 22.15 35.05 -28.01
N LEU A 220 22.91 34.45 -27.10
CA LEU A 220 22.49 33.38 -26.21
C LEU A 220 22.93 33.74 -24.79
N HIS A 221 21.95 33.93 -23.92
CA HIS A 221 22.16 34.27 -22.51
C HIS A 221 21.62 33.15 -21.63
N ILE A 222 22.43 32.72 -20.66
CA ILE A 222 22.08 31.71 -19.67
C ILE A 222 22.13 32.36 -18.29
N TYR A 223 21.01 32.29 -17.58
CA TYR A 223 20.85 32.88 -16.24
C TYR A 223 20.98 31.82 -15.15
N SER A 224 20.52 30.60 -15.40
CA SER A 224 20.73 29.50 -14.46
C SER A 224 20.69 28.13 -15.13
N ILE A 225 21.44 27.18 -14.55
CA ILE A 225 21.39 25.76 -14.88
C ILE A 225 21.41 24.96 -13.59
N SER A 226 20.41 24.11 -13.41
CA SER A 226 20.34 23.17 -12.29
C SER A 226 20.01 21.78 -12.78
N ILE A 227 20.71 20.77 -12.27
CA ILE A 227 20.39 19.36 -12.48
C ILE A 227 19.50 18.92 -11.33
N VAL A 228 18.30 18.43 -11.66
CA VAL A 228 17.25 18.18 -10.68
C VAL A 228 16.60 16.82 -10.88
N ARG A 229 15.95 16.36 -9.82
CA ARG A 229 15.12 15.16 -9.86
C ARG A 229 13.64 15.56 -9.75
N ASP A 230 12.93 15.51 -10.87
CA ASP A 230 11.48 15.63 -10.86
C ASP A 230 10.85 14.32 -10.36
N ASN A 231 10.30 14.37 -9.14
CA ASN A 231 9.64 13.26 -8.47
C ASN A 231 8.12 13.24 -8.70
N SER A 232 7.56 14.12 -9.53
CA SER A 232 6.11 14.23 -9.77
C SER A 232 5.52 12.94 -10.34
N ARG A 233 6.18 12.35 -11.35
CA ARG A 233 5.75 11.07 -11.95
C ARG A 233 5.77 9.93 -10.93
N LEU A 234 6.81 9.87 -10.09
CA LEU A 234 6.92 8.88 -9.02
C LEU A 234 5.77 9.02 -8.01
N ALA A 235 5.49 10.24 -7.55
CA ALA A 235 4.39 10.49 -6.62
C ALA A 235 3.05 9.98 -7.17
N ILE A 236 2.75 10.30 -8.44
CA ILE A 236 1.53 9.83 -9.11
C ILE A 236 1.49 8.30 -9.16
N MET A 237 2.60 7.65 -9.55
CA MET A 237 2.66 6.17 -9.60
C MET A 237 2.46 5.52 -8.22
N LEU A 238 3.04 6.09 -7.16
CA LEU A 238 2.87 5.58 -5.80
C LEU A 238 1.42 5.74 -5.31
N ILE A 239 0.79 6.88 -5.61
CA ILE A 239 -0.62 7.13 -5.28
C ILE A 239 -1.53 6.13 -6.03
N ILE A 240 -1.33 5.95 -7.34
CA ILE A 240 -2.11 5.00 -8.13
C ILE A 240 -1.91 3.57 -7.59
N SER A 241 -0.66 3.18 -7.34
CA SER A 241 -0.34 1.86 -6.78
C SER A 241 -0.97 1.63 -5.41
N TRP A 242 -1.08 2.67 -4.58
CA TRP A 242 -1.71 2.57 -3.28
C TRP A 242 -3.23 2.49 -3.39
N LEU A 243 -3.84 3.28 -4.27
CA LEU A 243 -5.27 3.23 -4.53
C LEU A 243 -5.70 1.86 -5.07
N THR A 244 -4.94 1.29 -6.00
CA THR A 244 -5.22 -0.06 -6.52
C THR A 244 -5.08 -1.12 -5.44
N PHE A 245 -4.02 -1.05 -4.62
CA PHE A 245 -3.84 -1.93 -3.47
C PHE A 245 -5.01 -1.82 -2.48
N PHE A 246 -5.43 -0.60 -2.13
CA PHE A 246 -6.54 -0.36 -1.22
C PHE A 246 -7.85 -0.93 -1.76
N ILE A 247 -8.16 -0.69 -3.05
CA ILE A 247 -9.35 -1.25 -3.70
C ILE A 247 -9.33 -2.78 -3.68
N LEU A 248 -8.20 -3.39 -4.05
CA LEU A 248 -8.04 -4.86 -4.00
C LEU A 248 -8.24 -5.39 -2.57
N LEU A 249 -7.71 -4.70 -1.57
CA LEU A 249 -7.81 -5.12 -0.18
C LEU A 249 -9.27 -5.02 0.32
N VAL A 250 -10.02 -4.00 -0.09
CA VAL A 250 -11.48 -3.89 0.16
C VAL A 250 -12.26 -4.98 -0.59
N ILE A 251 -11.93 -5.25 -1.86
CA ILE A 251 -12.56 -6.33 -2.64
C ILE A 251 -12.32 -7.69 -1.98
N ILE A 252 -11.09 -7.99 -1.55
CA ILE A 252 -10.73 -9.24 -0.87
C ILE A 252 -11.51 -9.36 0.45
N TYR A 253 -11.62 -8.28 1.22
CA TYR A 253 -12.40 -8.27 2.46
C TYR A 253 -13.87 -8.64 2.19
N HIS A 254 -14.50 -8.02 1.19
CA HIS A 254 -15.89 -8.31 0.83
C HIS A 254 -16.05 -9.71 0.21
N LEU A 255 -15.10 -10.16 -0.59
CA LEU A 255 -15.11 -11.50 -1.16
C LEU A 255 -15.02 -12.55 -0.05
N ARG A 256 -14.19 -12.34 0.97
CA ARG A 256 -14.11 -13.22 2.14
C ARG A 256 -15.42 -13.23 2.92
N ALA A 257 -16.01 -12.07 3.20
CA ALA A 257 -17.30 -11.98 3.87
C ALA A 257 -18.41 -12.70 3.07
N TRP A 258 -18.42 -12.53 1.75
CA TRP A 258 -19.36 -13.20 0.86
C TRP A 258 -19.12 -14.71 0.77
N LEU A 259 -17.87 -15.17 0.71
CA LEU A 259 -17.53 -16.59 0.73
C LEU A 259 -17.94 -17.24 2.05
N GLN A 260 -17.75 -16.55 3.18
CA GLN A 260 -18.25 -17.01 4.48
C GLN A 260 -19.78 -17.06 4.52
N GLN A 261 -20.47 -16.12 3.87
CA GLN A 261 -21.93 -16.16 3.73
C GLN A 261 -22.41 -17.29 2.80
N LYS A 262 -21.63 -17.64 1.76
CA LYS A 262 -21.88 -18.76 0.85
C LYS A 262 -21.57 -20.13 1.44
N GLN A 263 -20.82 -20.19 2.54
CA GLN A 263 -20.70 -21.37 3.37
C GLN A 263 -21.99 -21.55 4.20
N VAL A 264 -23.13 -21.52 3.51
CA VAL A 264 -24.37 -22.10 3.98
C VAL A 264 -24.08 -23.59 4.10
N SER A 265 -24.19 -24.12 5.32
CA SER A 265 -24.26 -25.56 5.54
C SER A 265 -25.24 -26.14 4.52
N ILE A 266 -24.81 -27.09 3.69
CA ILE A 266 -25.75 -27.88 2.91
C ILE A 266 -26.60 -28.63 3.94
N THR A 267 -27.73 -28.04 4.32
CA THR A 267 -28.82 -28.79 4.91
C THR A 267 -29.36 -29.60 3.74
N ILE A 268 -28.95 -30.86 3.65
CA ILE A 268 -29.63 -31.82 2.79
C ILE A 268 -31.08 -31.81 3.29
N SER A 269 -31.97 -31.19 2.53
CA SER A 269 -33.41 -31.29 2.74
C SER A 269 -33.81 -32.70 2.33
N TYR A 270 -33.56 -33.68 3.19
CA TYR A 270 -34.25 -34.95 3.09
C TYR A 270 -35.73 -34.64 3.28
N ARG A 271 -36.56 -35.03 2.31
CA ARG A 271 -37.97 -35.26 2.60
C ARG A 271 -37.94 -36.41 3.58
N SER A 272 -38.10 -36.14 4.87
CA SER A 272 -38.48 -37.19 5.79
C SER A 272 -39.66 -37.89 5.13
N VAL A 273 -39.58 -39.22 5.00
CA VAL A 273 -40.81 -40.01 4.92
C VAL A 273 -41.74 -39.39 5.96
N GLU A 274 -42.97 -39.04 5.57
CA GLU A 274 -44.01 -38.60 6.50
C GLU A 274 -44.19 -39.72 7.52
N VAL A 275 -43.35 -39.70 8.55
CA VAL A 275 -43.74 -40.11 9.87
C VAL A 275 -44.65 -38.98 10.27
N GLU A 276 -45.94 -39.29 10.40
CA GLU A 276 -46.91 -38.43 11.06
C GLU A 276 -46.19 -37.61 12.13
N GLU A 277 -46.28 -36.28 12.04
CA GLU A 277 -45.98 -35.43 13.18
C GLU A 277 -47.05 -35.71 14.23
N GLU A 278 -46.86 -36.82 14.93
CA GLU A 278 -47.46 -37.03 16.22
C GLU A 278 -46.80 -36.00 17.14
N LYS A 279 -47.50 -34.91 17.41
CA LYS A 279 -47.13 -33.96 18.46
C LYS A 279 -47.06 -34.70 19.81
N GLN A 280 -45.97 -35.37 20.17
CA GLN A 280 -45.71 -35.90 21.53
C GLN A 280 -44.19 -36.10 21.79
N PRO A 281 -43.67 -35.95 23.04
CA PRO A 281 -43.76 -34.81 23.94
C PRO A 281 -42.35 -34.37 24.40
N ALA A 282 -41.89 -33.17 24.05
CA ALA A 282 -40.71 -32.57 24.70
C ALA A 282 -40.91 -32.36 26.22
N GLU A 283 -42.16 -32.46 26.70
CA GLU A 283 -42.53 -32.34 28.10
C GLU A 283 -42.24 -33.59 28.95
N ASP A 284 -42.05 -34.79 28.38
CA ASP A 284 -42.06 -36.00 29.21
C ASP A 284 -40.69 -36.38 29.81
N PHE A 285 -39.55 -36.08 29.18
CA PHE A 285 -38.26 -36.43 29.79
C PHE A 285 -37.84 -35.49 30.92
N ILE A 286 -38.17 -34.19 30.84
CA ILE A 286 -37.96 -33.26 31.97
C ILE A 286 -38.90 -33.62 33.12
N GLY A 287 -40.16 -33.95 32.82
CA GLY A 287 -41.10 -34.49 33.79
C GLY A 287 -40.59 -35.77 34.46
N TYR A 288 -40.06 -36.71 33.68
CA TYR A 288 -39.46 -37.94 34.17
C TYR A 288 -38.26 -37.68 35.08
N ILE A 289 -37.33 -36.79 34.68
CA ILE A 289 -36.19 -36.42 35.53
C ILE A 289 -36.67 -35.80 36.85
N ASN A 290 -37.67 -34.91 36.79
CA ASN A 290 -38.22 -34.26 37.99
C ASN A 290 -38.98 -35.23 38.91
N ARG A 291 -39.52 -36.32 38.39
CA ARG A 291 -40.16 -37.38 39.21
C ARG A 291 -39.14 -38.36 39.78
N ASN A 292 -38.05 -38.63 39.05
CA ASN A 292 -37.11 -39.72 39.36
C ASN A 292 -35.72 -39.24 39.81
N PHE A 293 -35.50 -37.93 40.06
CA PHE A 293 -34.19 -37.41 40.48
C PHE A 293 -33.63 -38.08 41.76
N GLN A 294 -34.48 -38.69 42.57
CA GLN A 294 -34.10 -39.38 43.81
C GLN A 294 -33.39 -40.71 43.54
N GLU A 295 -33.49 -41.27 42.33
CA GLU A 295 -32.78 -42.50 41.96
C GLU A 295 -31.27 -42.25 41.89
N HIS A 296 -30.49 -42.97 42.70
CA HIS A 296 -29.06 -42.67 42.85
C HIS A 296 -28.30 -42.67 41.52
N GLU A 297 -28.57 -43.66 40.67
CA GLU A 297 -27.86 -43.94 39.42
C GLU A 297 -28.53 -43.37 38.17
N LEU A 298 -29.48 -42.42 38.32
CA LEU A 298 -30.20 -41.83 37.19
C LEU A 298 -29.24 -41.33 36.09
N SER A 299 -29.30 -42.00 34.94
CA SER A 299 -28.41 -41.82 33.78
C SER A 299 -29.17 -41.34 32.55
N LEU A 300 -28.44 -40.86 31.54
CA LEU A 300 -29.06 -40.44 30.28
C LEU A 300 -29.69 -41.63 29.55
N GLU A 301 -29.09 -42.80 29.68
CA GLU A 301 -29.54 -44.06 29.11
C GLU A 301 -30.88 -44.49 29.71
N GLN A 302 -31.04 -44.42 31.03
CA GLN A 302 -32.31 -44.73 31.70
C GLN A 302 -33.42 -43.75 31.31
N VAL A 303 -33.12 -42.44 31.26
CA VAL A 303 -34.10 -41.45 30.82
C VAL A 303 -34.48 -41.71 29.36
N SER A 304 -33.51 -42.06 28.51
CA SER A 304 -33.76 -42.40 27.11
C SER A 304 -34.63 -43.63 26.93
N GLU A 305 -34.39 -44.68 27.72
CA GLU A 305 -35.15 -45.93 27.67
C GLU A 305 -36.62 -45.71 28.05
N HIS A 306 -36.88 -44.87 29.06
CA HIS A 306 -38.23 -44.63 29.56
C HIS A 306 -39.02 -43.61 28.75
N THR A 307 -38.34 -42.67 28.08
CA THR A 307 -38.99 -41.53 27.41
C THR A 307 -38.94 -41.65 25.88
N GLY A 308 -38.20 -42.61 25.34
CA GLY A 308 -37.97 -42.76 23.91
C GLY A 308 -37.07 -41.66 23.31
N VAL A 309 -36.54 -40.74 24.12
CA VAL A 309 -35.69 -39.62 23.66
C VAL A 309 -34.22 -40.03 23.72
N THR A 310 -33.52 -40.00 22.58
CA THR A 310 -32.10 -40.40 22.53
C THR A 310 -31.22 -39.64 23.55
N PRO A 311 -30.18 -40.29 24.15
CA PRO A 311 -29.30 -39.67 25.16
C PRO A 311 -28.64 -38.38 24.67
N ARG A 312 -28.26 -38.35 23.39
CA ARG A 312 -27.65 -37.19 22.73
C ARG A 312 -28.60 -35.99 22.73
N ARG A 313 -29.88 -36.20 22.43
CA ARG A 313 -30.89 -35.13 22.38
C ARG A 313 -31.19 -34.58 23.77
N ILE A 314 -31.25 -35.45 24.79
CA ILE A 314 -31.39 -35.05 26.19
C ILE A 314 -30.19 -34.19 26.64
N ALA A 315 -28.97 -34.65 26.37
CA ALA A 315 -27.75 -33.94 26.75
C ALA A 315 -27.64 -32.57 26.05
N GLN A 316 -27.93 -32.52 24.74
CA GLN A 316 -27.92 -31.28 23.98
C GLN A 316 -28.96 -30.29 24.52
N PHE A 317 -30.18 -30.74 24.77
CA PHE A 317 -31.24 -29.88 25.32
C PHE A 317 -30.84 -29.28 26.68
N ILE A 318 -30.29 -30.10 27.58
CA ILE A 318 -29.89 -29.62 28.92
C ILE A 318 -28.73 -28.63 28.83
N GLN A 319 -27.77 -28.87 27.94
CA GLN A 319 -26.65 -27.94 27.73
C GLN A 319 -27.12 -26.62 27.12
N GLU A 320 -28.01 -26.64 26.12
CA GLU A 320 -28.53 -25.43 25.47
C GLU A 320 -29.48 -24.64 26.39
N THR A 321 -30.29 -25.32 27.20
CA THR A 321 -31.32 -24.67 28.02
C THR A 321 -30.81 -24.22 29.40
N TYR A 322 -29.97 -25.03 30.05
CA TYR A 322 -29.54 -24.81 31.44
C TYR A 322 -28.04 -24.53 31.60
N ASP A 323 -27.32 -24.43 30.48
CA ASP A 323 -25.88 -24.18 30.39
C ASP A 323 -25.06 -25.08 31.33
N CYS A 324 -25.40 -26.36 31.36
CA CYS A 324 -24.70 -27.35 32.17
C CYS A 324 -24.86 -28.77 31.62
N ASN A 325 -24.04 -29.70 32.10
CA ASN A 325 -24.19 -31.12 31.78
C ASN A 325 -25.29 -31.79 32.64
N PHE A 326 -25.78 -32.94 32.17
CA PHE A 326 -26.85 -33.73 32.81
C PHE A 326 -26.61 -34.01 34.31
N LYS A 327 -25.39 -34.42 34.69
CA LYS A 327 -25.04 -34.70 36.09
C LYS A 327 -25.14 -33.44 36.96
N THR A 328 -24.72 -32.30 36.43
CA THR A 328 -24.81 -31.01 37.11
C THR A 328 -26.26 -30.56 37.25
N TYR A 329 -27.07 -30.78 36.21
CA TYR A 329 -28.50 -30.50 36.22
C TYR A 329 -29.24 -31.30 37.30
N ILE A 330 -29.05 -32.63 37.36
CA ILE A 330 -29.64 -33.47 38.42
C ILE A 330 -29.17 -32.98 39.81
N ASN A 331 -27.88 -32.72 39.99
CA ASN A 331 -27.37 -32.24 41.27
C ASN A 331 -28.04 -30.92 41.69
N ARG A 332 -28.30 -29.98 40.77
CA ARG A 332 -29.03 -28.75 41.09
C ARG A 332 -30.45 -29.04 41.60
N ILE A 333 -31.17 -29.96 40.98
CA ILE A 333 -32.51 -30.39 41.44
C ILE A 333 -32.42 -30.99 42.85
N ARG A 334 -31.51 -31.95 43.05
CA ARG A 334 -31.30 -32.61 44.35
C ARG A 334 -30.95 -31.64 45.46
N ILE A 335 -30.07 -30.66 45.18
CA ILE A 335 -29.69 -29.64 46.16
C ILE A 335 -30.88 -28.73 46.48
N ASN A 336 -31.64 -28.29 45.48
CA ASN A 336 -32.83 -27.48 45.71
C ASN A 336 -33.88 -28.21 46.57
N GLU A 337 -34.13 -29.49 46.31
CA GLU A 337 -35.03 -30.28 47.15
C GLU A 337 -34.47 -30.49 48.56
N SER A 338 -33.16 -30.71 48.70
CA SER A 338 -32.53 -30.83 50.02
C SER A 338 -32.65 -29.55 50.85
N LYS A 339 -32.57 -28.36 50.22
CA LYS A 339 -32.81 -27.07 50.91
C LYS A 339 -34.23 -26.98 51.47
N ARG A 340 -35.22 -27.47 50.71
CA ARG A 340 -36.62 -27.55 51.15
C ARG A 340 -36.75 -28.45 52.37
N LEU A 341 -36.22 -29.67 52.31
CA LEU A 341 -36.24 -30.63 53.42
C LEU A 341 -35.49 -30.13 54.66
N LEU A 342 -34.37 -29.43 54.48
CA LEU A 342 -33.60 -28.83 55.59
C LEU A 342 -34.40 -27.74 56.33
N ARG A 343 -35.25 -27.00 55.62
CA ARG A 343 -36.11 -25.94 56.18
C ARG A 343 -37.37 -26.52 56.83
N GLU A 344 -37.99 -27.51 56.19
CA GLU A 344 -39.35 -27.97 56.54
C GLU A 344 -39.37 -29.19 57.46
N THR A 345 -38.24 -29.86 57.68
CA THR A 345 -38.18 -31.12 58.47
C THR A 345 -36.99 -31.16 59.42
N ASP A 346 -37.08 -31.96 60.49
CA ASP A 346 -36.01 -32.26 61.44
C ASP A 346 -35.15 -33.48 61.04
N LEU A 347 -35.34 -34.03 59.84
CA LEU A 347 -34.64 -35.24 59.40
C LEU A 347 -33.11 -35.08 59.53
N PRO A 348 -32.37 -36.11 59.97
CA PRO A 348 -30.91 -36.08 59.94
C PRO A 348 -30.34 -35.77 58.55
N ILE A 349 -29.23 -35.02 58.50
CA ILE A 349 -28.61 -34.61 57.21
C ILE A 349 -28.24 -35.81 56.34
N GLY A 350 -27.80 -36.91 56.97
CA GLY A 350 -27.52 -38.17 56.26
C GLY A 350 -28.76 -38.73 55.58
N GLU A 351 -29.90 -38.73 56.26
CA GLU A 351 -31.18 -39.19 55.69
C GLU A 351 -31.64 -38.29 54.54
N ILE A 352 -31.50 -36.96 54.68
CA ILE A 352 -31.82 -36.02 53.59
C ILE A 352 -30.94 -36.30 52.36
N ALA A 353 -29.64 -36.57 52.55
CA ALA A 353 -28.73 -36.88 51.46
C ALA A 353 -29.19 -38.10 50.66
N PHE A 354 -29.56 -39.19 51.35
CA PHE A 354 -30.08 -40.40 50.70
C PHE A 354 -31.45 -40.16 50.06
N LYS A 355 -32.34 -39.43 50.73
CA LYS A 355 -33.72 -39.17 50.27
C LYS A 355 -33.79 -38.34 48.99
N VAL A 356 -32.79 -37.48 48.73
CA VAL A 356 -32.69 -36.73 47.47
C VAL A 356 -31.84 -37.43 46.41
N GLY A 357 -31.32 -38.64 46.67
CA GLY A 357 -30.62 -39.47 45.67
C GLY A 357 -29.10 -39.41 45.67
N PHE A 358 -28.45 -38.91 46.73
CA PHE A 358 -27.01 -39.08 46.89
C PHE A 358 -26.68 -40.44 47.52
N GLY A 359 -25.70 -41.16 46.97
CA GLY A 359 -25.29 -42.48 47.46
C GLY A 359 -24.41 -42.45 48.71
N ASN A 360 -23.96 -41.27 49.15
CA ASN A 360 -23.34 -41.08 50.46
C ASN A 360 -23.38 -39.60 50.90
N GLN A 361 -23.36 -39.40 52.21
CA GLN A 361 -23.44 -38.08 52.84
C GLN A 361 -22.20 -37.21 52.56
N SER A 362 -20.99 -37.79 52.47
CA SER A 362 -19.77 -37.02 52.18
C SER A 362 -19.82 -36.33 50.82
N HIS A 363 -20.31 -37.03 49.79
CA HIS A 363 -20.50 -36.49 48.46
C HIS A 363 -21.58 -35.40 48.45
N PHE A 364 -22.71 -35.63 49.10
CA PHE A 364 -23.75 -34.63 49.29
C PHE A 364 -23.23 -33.35 49.94
N ASN A 365 -22.52 -33.46 51.08
CA ASN A 365 -21.97 -32.31 51.80
C ASN A 365 -21.06 -31.46 50.90
N ARG A 366 -20.21 -32.12 50.09
CA ARG A 366 -19.32 -31.43 49.14
C ARG A 366 -20.12 -30.71 48.04
N VAL A 367 -21.07 -31.38 47.42
CA VAL A 367 -21.89 -30.79 46.34
C VAL A 367 -22.76 -29.64 46.88
N PHE A 368 -23.38 -29.82 48.05
CA PHE A 368 -24.18 -28.80 48.71
C PHE A 368 -23.34 -27.57 49.05
N LYS A 369 -22.17 -27.75 49.68
CA LYS A 369 -21.27 -26.64 50.00
C LYS A 369 -20.77 -25.91 48.75
N ASN A 370 -20.43 -26.65 47.70
CA ASN A 370 -19.99 -26.03 46.45
C ASN A 370 -21.10 -25.21 45.78
N GLN A 371 -22.35 -25.65 45.83
CA GLN A 371 -23.47 -24.95 45.20
C GLN A 371 -24.08 -23.82 46.06
N THR A 372 -23.95 -23.89 47.38
CA THR A 372 -24.61 -22.97 48.31
C THR A 372 -23.66 -22.10 49.12
N GLN A 373 -22.35 -22.39 49.06
CA GLN A 373 -21.29 -21.79 49.89
C GLN A 373 -21.42 -22.05 51.40
N GLN A 374 -22.37 -22.89 51.83
CA GLN A 374 -22.60 -23.25 53.23
C GLN A 374 -22.69 -24.77 53.38
N SER A 375 -22.32 -25.33 54.54
CA SER A 375 -22.62 -26.75 54.81
C SER A 375 -24.13 -26.95 55.00
N PRO A 376 -24.68 -28.15 54.80
CA PRO A 376 -26.10 -28.42 55.07
C PRO A 376 -26.51 -28.06 56.51
N SER A 377 -25.63 -28.29 57.50
CA SER A 377 -25.86 -27.92 58.90
C SER A 377 -25.96 -26.41 59.07
N GLN A 378 -25.00 -25.66 58.50
CA GLN A 378 -24.98 -24.19 58.53
C GLN A 378 -26.19 -23.60 57.82
N TYR A 379 -26.59 -24.18 56.69
CA TYR A 379 -27.78 -23.76 55.96
C TYR A 379 -29.04 -23.93 56.82
N ARG A 380 -29.22 -25.09 57.48
CA ARG A 380 -30.36 -25.33 58.38
C ARG A 380 -30.44 -24.32 59.51
N GLU A 381 -29.31 -24.02 60.15
CA GLU A 381 -29.22 -23.03 61.23
C GLU A 381 -29.54 -21.61 60.74
N SER A 382 -29.21 -21.29 59.49
CA SER A 382 -29.46 -19.95 58.93
C SER A 382 -30.90 -19.69 58.47
N VAL A 383 -31.70 -20.74 58.24
CA VAL A 383 -33.07 -20.63 57.69
C VAL A 383 -34.16 -20.96 58.71
N ARG A 384 -33.78 -21.31 59.94
CA ARG A 384 -34.66 -21.50 61.10
C ARG A 384 -34.45 -20.36 62.07
#